data_AF-A0AAW5EGX2-F1
#
_entry.id   AF-A0AAW5EGX2-F1
#
_cell.length_a   1.000
_cell.length_b   1.000
_cell.length_c   1.000
_cell.angle_alpha   90.00
_cell.angle_beta   90.00
_cell.angle_gamma   90.00
#
_symmetry.space_group_name_H-M   'P 1'
#
loop_
_entity.id
_entity.type
_entity.pdbx_description
1 polymer ?
#
loop_
_entity_poly.entity_id
_entity_poly.type
_entity_poly.pdbx_seq_one_letter_code
_entity_poly.pdbx_strand_id
1 'polypeptide(L)'
;MIFFIFSFVTVLIFGLANIYIYKRLIKKIFIFKYLYKIFAFVFTLLFLAQAIFLIFRRNEYLSDTWYEFLAALYAPTYCLFFITLGLDFIRLILMLMGKMHKKYSLALRSVFDLTIISLAAVLIYTSINNAIRVPEIQSTDIYLAKLDRDLKIAMLTDIHLGK
;
A
#
# COMPACT_ATOMS: atom_id res chain seq x y z
N MET A 1 17.51 -6.80 -20.22
CA MET A 1 16.29 -6.41 -20.94
C MET A 1 15.02 -6.64 -20.10
N ILE A 2 14.82 -7.84 -19.54
CA ILE A 2 13.65 -8.19 -18.69
C ILE A 2 13.44 -7.22 -17.51
N PHE A 3 14.50 -6.87 -16.78
CA PHE A 3 14.42 -5.90 -15.68
C PHE A 3 13.84 -4.54 -16.11
N PHE A 4 14.26 -4.02 -17.26
CA PHE A 4 13.77 -2.73 -17.76
C PHE A 4 12.30 -2.81 -18.19
N ILE A 5 11.90 -3.92 -18.81
CA ILE A 5 10.48 -4.16 -19.14
C ILE A 5 9.65 -4.23 -17.86
N PHE A 6 10.10 -5.00 -16.86
CA PHE A 6 9.44 -5.10 -15.55
C PHE A 6 9.31 -3.73 -14.87
N SER A 7 10.40 -2.97 -14.79
CA SER A 7 10.39 -1.65 -14.17
C SER A 7 9.47 -0.69 -14.92
N PHE A 8 9.47 -0.71 -16.26
CA PHE A 8 8.56 0.10 -17.07
C PHE A 8 7.09 -0.24 -16.81
N VAL A 9 6.74 -1.53 -16.83
CA VAL A 9 5.37 -1.99 -16.55
C VAL A 9 4.94 -1.60 -15.13
N THR A 10 5.83 -1.77 -14.15
CA THR A 10 5.55 -1.39 -12.76
C THR A 10 5.30 0.11 -12.63
N VAL A 11 6.17 0.95 -13.20
CA VAL A 11 5.97 2.41 -13.23
C VAL A 11 4.64 2.74 -13.89
N LEU A 12 4.32 2.15 -15.04
CA LEU A 12 3.07 2.40 -15.74
C LEU A 12 1.84 2.05 -14.88
N ILE A 13 1.85 0.90 -14.20
CA ILE A 13 0.78 0.48 -13.28
C ILE A 13 0.61 1.49 -12.15
N PHE A 14 1.70 1.87 -11.47
CA PHE A 14 1.64 2.81 -10.35
C PHE A 14 1.25 4.23 -10.78
N GLY A 15 1.68 4.66 -11.97
CA GLY A 15 1.25 5.93 -12.57
C GLY A 15 -0.26 5.95 -12.84
N LEU A 16 -0.79 4.89 -13.45
CA LEU A 16 -2.22 4.73 -13.66
C LEU A 16 -2.99 4.63 -12.34
N ALA A 17 -2.47 3.93 -11.34
CA ALA A 17 -3.06 3.82 -10.01
C ALA A 17 -3.16 5.21 -9.35
N ASN A 18 -2.09 6.02 -9.36
CA ASN A 18 -2.11 7.37 -8.80
C ASN A 18 -3.14 8.27 -9.51
N ILE A 19 -3.23 8.21 -10.84
CA ILE A 19 -4.26 8.94 -11.61
C ILE A 19 -5.67 8.47 -11.24
N TYR A 20 -5.87 7.15 -11.13
CA TYR A 20 -7.13 6.53 -10.76
C TYR A 20 -7.57 6.98 -9.35
N ILE A 21 -6.71 6.84 -8.34
CA ILE A 21 -6.93 7.28 -6.96
C ILE A 21 -7.29 8.77 -6.93
N TYR A 22 -6.52 9.62 -7.61
CA TYR A 22 -6.78 11.05 -7.63
C TYR A 22 -8.18 11.37 -8.18
N LYS A 23 -8.58 10.75 -9.30
CA LYS A 23 -9.88 10.99 -9.93
C LYS A 23 -11.06 10.40 -9.16
N ARG A 24 -10.89 9.20 -8.59
CA ARG A 24 -11.99 8.41 -8.03
C ARG A 24 -12.14 8.52 -6.51
N LEU A 25 -11.05 8.78 -5.80
CA LEU A 25 -11.03 8.94 -4.35
C LEU A 25 -10.90 10.41 -3.95
N ILE A 26 -9.76 11.04 -4.24
CA ILE A 26 -9.46 12.39 -3.75
C ILE A 26 -10.49 13.41 -4.22
N LYS A 27 -10.82 13.44 -5.52
CA LYS A 27 -11.83 14.37 -6.05
C LYS A 27 -13.27 14.11 -5.56
N LYS A 28 -13.53 12.97 -4.91
CA LYS A 28 -14.86 12.62 -4.39
C LYS A 28 -15.02 12.98 -2.90
N ILE A 29 -13.93 12.98 -2.16
CA ILE A 29 -13.86 13.44 -0.76
C ILE A 29 -14.08 14.95 -0.73
N PHE A 30 -15.15 15.38 -0.07
CA PHE A 30 -15.56 16.79 -0.03
C PHE A 30 -14.55 17.65 0.74
N ILE A 31 -13.97 17.11 1.82
CA ILE A 31 -13.01 17.80 2.69
C ILE A 31 -11.77 18.26 1.90
N PHE A 32 -11.40 17.53 0.85
CA PHE A 32 -10.21 17.83 0.05
C PHE A 32 -10.42 18.85 -1.06
N LYS A 33 -11.62 19.44 -1.20
CA LYS A 33 -11.97 20.34 -2.32
C LYS A 33 -10.93 21.43 -2.61
N TYR A 34 -10.37 22.04 -1.57
CA TYR A 34 -9.38 23.10 -1.70
C TYR A 34 -7.94 22.58 -1.82
N LEU A 35 -7.71 21.30 -1.50
CA LEU A 35 -6.41 20.65 -1.49
C LEU A 35 -6.14 19.79 -2.74
N TYR A 36 -7.07 19.74 -3.71
CA TYR A 36 -6.91 18.89 -4.90
C TYR A 36 -5.58 19.14 -5.66
N LYS A 37 -5.16 20.41 -5.80
CA LYS A 37 -3.88 20.75 -6.44
C LYS A 37 -2.69 20.21 -5.65
N ILE A 38 -2.77 20.27 -4.31
CA ILE A 38 -1.74 19.74 -3.41
C ILE A 38 -1.67 18.22 -3.55
N PHE A 39 -2.80 17.52 -3.54
CA PHE A 39 -2.82 16.07 -3.75
C PHE A 39 -2.28 15.66 -5.13
N ALA A 40 -2.59 16.41 -6.19
CA ALA A 40 -2.02 16.15 -7.51
C ALA A 40 -0.49 16.29 -7.50
N PHE A 41 0.04 17.32 -6.84
CA PHE A 41 1.47 17.50 -6.65
C PHE A 41 2.08 16.35 -5.82
N VAL A 42 1.47 15.98 -4.70
CA VAL A 42 1.93 14.87 -3.84
C VAL A 42 1.97 13.55 -4.60
N PHE A 43 0.92 13.20 -5.36
CA PHE A 43 0.94 11.98 -6.17
C PHE A 43 1.98 12.00 -7.29
N THR A 44 2.27 13.18 -7.83
CA THR A 44 3.33 13.33 -8.84
C THR A 44 4.70 13.09 -8.22
N LEU A 45 4.97 13.68 -7.04
CA LEU A 45 6.21 13.46 -6.30
C LEU A 45 6.35 11.99 -5.87
N LEU A 46 5.26 11.38 -5.43
CA LEU A 46 5.21 9.98 -5.03
C LEU A 46 5.48 9.04 -6.22
N PHE A 47 4.90 9.33 -7.39
CA PHE A 47 5.20 8.62 -8.62
C PHE A 47 6.66 8.74 -9.04
N LEU A 48 7.23 9.94 -8.97
CA LEU A 48 8.65 10.18 -9.29
C LEU A 48 9.56 9.41 -8.34
N ALA A 49 9.26 9.41 -7.03
CA ALA A 49 10.02 8.65 -6.04
C ALA A 49 9.99 7.14 -6.32
N GLN A 50 8.82 6.59 -6.67
CA GLN A 50 8.67 5.18 -7.07
C GLN A 50 9.46 4.86 -8.35
N ALA A 51 9.43 5.75 -9.35
CA ALA A 51 10.21 5.57 -10.58
C ALA A 51 11.72 5.59 -10.32
N ILE A 52 12.19 6.54 -9.49
CA ILE A 52 13.60 6.64 -9.05
C ILE A 52 13.99 5.35 -8.33
N PHE A 53 13.18 4.88 -7.37
CA PHE A 53 13.45 3.62 -6.67
C PHE A 53 13.66 2.45 -7.62
N LEU A 54 12.78 2.27 -8.62
CA LEU A 54 12.92 1.16 -9.58
C LEU A 54 14.16 1.24 -10.46
N ILE A 55 14.64 2.45 -10.76
CA ILE A 55 15.88 2.65 -11.54
C ILE A 55 17.10 2.32 -10.68
N PHE A 56 17.14 2.85 -9.45
CA PHE A 56 18.31 2.77 -8.58
C PHE A 56 18.38 1.50 -7.74
N ARG A 57 17.29 0.75 -7.55
CA ARG A 57 17.31 -0.48 -6.73
C ARG A 57 18.23 -1.59 -7.26
N ARG A 58 18.60 -1.55 -8.54
CA ARG A 58 19.38 -2.62 -9.19
C ARG A 58 20.86 -2.57 -8.87
N ASN A 59 21.40 -1.36 -8.82
CA ASN A 59 22.80 -1.12 -8.60
C ASN A 59 22.86 -0.63 -7.15
N GLU A 60 23.68 -1.21 -6.27
CA GLU A 60 23.72 -0.98 -4.81
C GLU A 60 23.97 0.49 -4.35
N TYR A 61 23.69 1.49 -5.19
CA TYR A 61 23.76 2.93 -4.96
C TYR A 61 22.88 3.46 -3.82
N LEU A 62 21.80 2.76 -3.47
CA LEU A 62 20.96 3.17 -2.33
C LEU A 62 21.59 2.66 -1.04
N SER A 63 21.70 3.49 0.01
CA SER A 63 21.92 2.96 1.36
C SER A 63 20.69 2.17 1.83
N ASP A 64 20.81 1.42 2.92
CA ASP A 64 19.68 0.65 3.47
C ASP A 64 18.53 1.57 3.88
N THR A 65 18.83 2.68 4.56
CA THR A 65 17.83 3.67 4.96
C THR A 65 17.09 4.27 3.77
N TRP A 66 17.80 4.64 2.69
CA TRP A 66 17.16 5.19 1.49
C TRP A 66 16.34 4.14 0.74
N TYR A 67 16.79 2.88 0.75
CA TYR A 67 16.06 1.77 0.17
C TYR A 67 14.75 1.53 0.92
N GLU A 68 14.79 1.40 2.24
CA GLU A 68 13.60 1.21 3.08
C GLU A 68 12.62 2.36 2.94
N PHE A 69 13.10 3.60 2.99
CA PHE A 69 12.26 4.79 2.83
C PHE A 69 11.56 4.82 1.47
N LEU A 70 12.31 4.63 0.38
CA LEU A 70 11.74 4.64 -0.98
C LEU A 70 10.82 3.44 -1.22
N ALA A 71 11.12 2.28 -0.66
CA ALA A 71 10.25 1.11 -0.71
C ALA A 71 8.94 1.36 0.05
N ALA A 72 8.99 2.02 1.21
CA ALA A 72 7.80 2.37 1.99
C ALA A 72 6.85 3.31 1.24
N LEU A 73 7.34 4.13 0.30
CA LEU A 73 6.50 5.01 -0.53
C LEU A 73 5.59 4.27 -1.52
N TYR A 74 5.72 2.94 -1.65
CA TYR A 74 4.76 2.11 -2.37
C TYR A 74 3.47 1.88 -1.58
N ALA A 75 3.54 1.85 -0.24
CA ALA A 75 2.41 1.55 0.62
C ALA A 75 1.23 2.54 0.45
N PRO A 76 1.44 3.88 0.36
CA PRO A 76 0.35 4.82 0.11
C PRO A 76 -0.42 4.54 -1.17
N THR A 77 0.26 4.34 -2.32
CA THR A 77 -0.44 4.05 -3.58
C THR A 77 -1.20 2.73 -3.49
N TYR A 78 -0.57 1.70 -2.94
CA TYR A 78 -1.19 0.39 -2.81
C TYR A 78 -2.45 0.43 -1.94
N CYS A 79 -2.36 0.98 -0.72
CA CYS A 79 -3.47 1.06 0.21
C CYS A 79 -4.63 1.91 -0.37
N LEU A 80 -4.31 3.09 -0.90
CA LEU A 80 -5.33 3.98 -1.48
C LEU A 80 -5.96 3.37 -2.73
N PHE A 81 -5.22 2.60 -3.53
CA PHE A 81 -5.77 1.89 -4.67
C PHE A 81 -6.85 0.88 -4.24
N PHE A 82 -6.56 0.03 -3.24
CA PHE A 82 -7.52 -0.96 -2.75
C PHE A 82 -8.73 -0.34 -2.05
N ILE A 83 -8.54 0.74 -1.29
CA ILE A 83 -9.65 1.52 -0.73
C ILE A 83 -10.53 2.05 -1.87
N THR A 84 -9.93 2.65 -2.89
CA THR A 84 -10.66 3.20 -4.05
C THR A 84 -11.44 2.11 -4.79
N LEU A 85 -10.80 0.95 -5.02
CA LEU A 85 -11.41 -0.19 -5.68
C LEU A 85 -12.59 -0.75 -4.86
N GLY A 86 -12.42 -0.91 -3.55
CA GLY A 86 -13.48 -1.35 -2.64
C GLY A 86 -14.68 -0.40 -2.65
N LEU A 87 -14.44 0.92 -2.64
CA LEU A 87 -15.50 1.92 -2.74
C LEU A 87 -16.24 1.89 -4.09
N ASP A 88 -15.51 1.69 -5.20
CA ASP A 88 -16.13 1.52 -6.51
C ASP A 88 -16.94 0.22 -6.59
N PHE A 89 -16.49 -0.86 -5.93
CA PHE A 89 -17.23 -2.12 -5.83
C PHE A 89 -18.53 -1.96 -5.02
N ILE A 90 -18.47 -1.28 -3.86
CA ILE A 90 -19.66 -0.95 -3.07
C ILE A 90 -20.62 -0.09 -3.92
N ARG A 91 -20.12 0.89 -4.67
CA ARG A 91 -20.94 1.71 -5.57
C ARG A 91 -21.60 0.86 -6.66
N LEU A 92 -20.88 -0.09 -7.24
CA LEU A 92 -21.42 -1.02 -8.23
C LEU A 92 -22.57 -1.85 -7.64
N ILE A 93 -22.39 -2.42 -6.45
CA ILE A 93 -23.46 -3.16 -5.75
C ILE A 93 -24.68 -2.26 -5.50
N LEU A 94 -24.48 -1.05 -4.98
CA LEU A 94 -25.58 -0.12 -4.73
C LEU A 94 -26.33 0.27 -6.02
N MET A 95 -25.61 0.37 -7.14
CA MET A 95 -26.20 0.58 -8.46
C MET A 95 -27.06 -0.60 -8.90
N LEU A 96 -26.55 -1.82 -8.75
CA LEU A 96 -27.31 -3.05 -9.06
C LEU A 96 -28.55 -3.21 -8.17
N MET A 97 -28.51 -2.70 -6.94
CA MET A 97 -29.66 -2.68 -6.02
C MET A 97 -30.64 -1.52 -6.25
N GLY A 98 -30.39 -0.63 -7.23
CA GLY A 98 -31.23 0.54 -7.50
C GLY A 98 -31.18 1.64 -6.42
N LYS A 99 -30.21 1.60 -5.50
CA LYS A 99 -30.13 2.50 -4.32
C LYS A 99 -29.26 3.75 -4.53
N MET A 100 -28.87 4.05 -5.76
CA MET A 100 -27.92 5.13 -6.10
C MET A 100 -28.41 6.56 -5.82
N HIS A 101 -29.73 6.79 -5.78
CA HIS A 101 -30.31 8.15 -5.80
C HIS A 101 -30.54 8.78 -4.42
N LYS A 102 -30.15 8.13 -3.32
CA LYS A 102 -30.32 8.70 -1.98
C LYS A 102 -29.34 9.85 -1.77
N LYS A 103 -29.87 11.06 -1.54
CA LYS A 103 -29.09 12.22 -1.09
C LYS A 103 -28.82 12.09 0.40
N TYR A 104 -27.56 12.13 0.79
CA TYR A 104 -27.15 12.14 2.20
C TYR A 104 -26.92 13.57 2.68
N SER A 105 -27.14 13.81 3.97
CA SER A 105 -26.84 15.10 4.59
C SER A 105 -25.35 15.40 4.53
N LEU A 106 -24.98 16.68 4.58
CA LEU A 106 -23.58 17.11 4.58
C LEU A 106 -22.81 16.50 5.76
N ALA A 107 -23.43 16.44 6.94
CA ALA A 107 -22.84 15.85 8.13
C ALA A 107 -22.49 14.36 7.94
N LEU A 108 -23.42 13.55 7.40
CA LEU A 108 -23.16 12.13 7.16
C LEU A 108 -22.04 11.92 6.13
N ARG A 109 -22.01 12.76 5.09
CA ARG A 109 -20.94 12.75 4.10
C ARG A 109 -19.58 13.10 4.70
N SER A 110 -19.52 14.11 5.57
CA SER A 110 -18.29 14.48 6.26
C SER A 110 -17.79 13.38 7.20
N VAL A 111 -18.69 12.72 7.95
CA VAL A 111 -18.33 11.57 8.80
C VAL A 111 -17.76 10.44 7.94
N PHE A 112 -18.42 10.11 6.84
CA PHE A 112 -17.93 9.08 5.91
C PHE A 112 -16.55 9.43 5.34
N ASP A 113 -16.35 10.66 4.88
CA ASP A 113 -15.06 11.13 4.38
C ASP A 113 -13.96 11.00 5.45
N LEU A 114 -14.24 11.39 6.71
CA LEU A 114 -13.31 11.22 7.83
C LEU A 114 -13.01 9.75 8.13
N THR A 115 -14.01 8.86 8.05
CA THR A 115 -13.79 7.42 8.21
C THR A 115 -12.83 6.89 7.15
N ILE A 116 -13.02 7.25 5.88
CA ILE A 116 -12.13 6.82 4.79
C ILE A 116 -10.71 7.37 4.97
N ILE A 117 -10.57 8.63 5.39
CA ILE A 117 -9.26 9.23 5.67
C ILE A 117 -8.57 8.50 6.83
N SER A 118 -9.29 8.22 7.92
CA SER A 118 -8.74 7.49 9.07
C SER A 118 -8.32 6.07 8.71
N LEU A 119 -9.14 5.36 7.92
CA LEU A 119 -8.84 4.03 7.43
C LEU A 119 -7.58 4.04 6.55
N ALA A 120 -7.47 5.01 5.65
CA ALA A 120 -6.27 5.18 4.81
C ALA A 120 -5.02 5.39 5.66
N ALA A 121 -5.08 6.29 6.66
CA ALA A 121 -3.96 6.55 7.55
C ALA A 121 -3.52 5.29 8.32
N VAL A 122 -4.47 4.55 8.89
CA VAL A 122 -4.21 3.31 9.64
C VAL A 122 -3.60 2.23 8.73
N LEU A 123 -4.16 2.01 7.55
CA LEU A 123 -3.66 0.99 6.63
C LEU A 123 -2.26 1.32 6.11
N ILE A 124 -2.01 2.59 5.75
CA ILE A 124 -0.68 3.02 5.31
C ILE A 124 0.34 2.85 6.44
N TYR A 125 0.02 3.32 7.64
CA TYR A 125 0.91 3.18 8.79
C TYR A 125 1.21 1.72 9.11
N THR A 126 0.18 0.87 9.14
CA THR A 126 0.31 -0.56 9.43
C THR A 126 1.13 -1.26 8.34
N SER A 127 0.92 -0.93 7.07
CA SER A 127 1.67 -1.52 5.95
C SER A 127 3.15 -1.15 6.01
N ILE A 128 3.50 0.10 6.32
CA ILE A 128 4.89 0.54 6.47
C ILE A 128 5.53 -0.13 7.69
N ASN A 129 4.84 -0.15 8.83
CA ASN A 129 5.36 -0.75 10.06
C ASN A 129 5.55 -2.27 9.92
N ASN A 130 4.66 -2.97 9.22
CA ASN A 130 4.81 -4.40 8.95
C ASN A 130 5.95 -4.70 7.97
N ALA A 131 6.25 -3.79 7.04
CA ALA A 131 7.36 -3.97 6.11
C ALA A 131 8.73 -3.76 6.78
N ILE A 132 8.81 -2.94 7.82
CA ILE A 132 10.05 -2.62 8.53
C ILE A 132 10.29 -3.55 9.73
N ARG A 133 9.23 -4.12 10.32
CA ARG A 133 9.36 -5.00 11.49
C ARG A 133 10.07 -6.30 11.14
N VAL A 134 11.16 -6.56 11.87
CA VAL A 134 11.84 -7.85 11.87
C VAL A 134 10.86 -8.91 12.42
N PRO A 135 10.64 -10.03 11.73
CA PRO A 135 9.72 -11.07 12.18
C PRO A 135 10.19 -11.66 13.52
N GLU A 136 9.24 -11.88 14.43
CA GLU A 136 9.51 -12.51 15.72
C GLU A 136 9.94 -13.97 15.53
N ILE A 137 10.95 -14.40 16.29
CA ILE A 137 11.40 -15.79 16.28
C ILE A 137 10.31 -16.64 16.92
N GLN A 138 9.61 -17.43 16.11
CA GLN A 138 8.64 -18.39 16.60
C GLN A 138 9.36 -19.63 17.12
N SER A 139 9.16 -19.93 18.40
CA SER A 139 9.58 -21.20 19.00
C SER A 139 8.35 -22.06 19.21
N THR A 140 8.43 -23.34 18.86
CA THR A 140 7.33 -24.30 19.03
C THR A 140 7.92 -25.62 19.47
N ASP A 141 7.43 -26.14 20.59
CA ASP A 141 7.81 -27.44 21.11
C ASP A 141 6.99 -28.52 20.41
N ILE A 142 7.66 -29.47 19.78
CA ILE A 142 7.04 -30.59 19.07
C ILE A 142 7.40 -31.88 19.79
N TYR A 143 6.40 -32.59 20.31
CA TYR A 143 6.58 -33.86 21.00
C TYR A 143 6.58 -35.03 20.02
N LEU A 144 7.68 -35.78 19.98
CA LEU A 144 7.84 -36.99 19.17
C LEU A 144 8.14 -38.19 20.06
N ALA A 145 7.24 -39.19 20.07
CA ALA A 145 7.22 -40.27 21.05
C ALA A 145 8.41 -41.25 21.03
N LYS A 146 9.35 -41.12 20.09
CA LYS A 146 10.50 -42.03 19.90
C LYS A 146 11.82 -41.29 19.66
N LEU A 147 11.96 -40.08 20.22
CA LEU A 147 13.22 -39.34 20.12
C LEU A 147 14.20 -39.85 21.20
N ASP A 148 15.36 -40.38 20.80
CA ASP A 148 16.40 -40.88 21.74
C ASP A 148 17.03 -39.77 22.58
N ARG A 149 16.99 -38.51 22.10
CA ARG A 149 17.55 -37.33 22.77
C ARG A 149 16.84 -36.06 22.30
N ASP A 150 16.83 -35.05 23.15
CA ASP A 150 16.27 -33.73 22.82
C ASP A 150 17.00 -33.12 21.62
N LEU A 151 16.22 -32.70 20.62
CA LEU A 151 16.75 -32.10 19.39
C LEU A 151 16.21 -30.67 19.25
N LYS A 152 17.11 -29.70 19.11
CA LYS A 152 16.76 -28.31 18.81
C LYS A 152 16.95 -28.08 17.31
N ILE A 153 15.86 -27.77 16.60
CA ILE A 153 15.89 -27.46 15.16
C ILE A 153 15.62 -25.97 15.00
N ALA A 154 16.49 -25.25 14.30
CA ALA A 154 16.23 -23.90 13.84
C ALA A 154 15.84 -23.95 12.36
N MET A 155 14.59 -23.63 12.06
CA MET A 155 14.13 -23.46 10.68
C MET A 155 14.25 -21.98 10.32
N LEU A 156 15.12 -21.68 9.37
CA LEU A 156 15.28 -20.33 8.84
C LEU A 156 14.61 -20.28 7.46
N THR A 157 13.68 -19.35 7.27
CA THR A 157 12.97 -19.14 5.99
C THR A 157 13.14 -17.70 5.55
N ASP A 158 13.14 -17.46 4.24
CA ASP A 158 13.26 -16.13 3.64
C ASP A 158 14.46 -15.30 4.13
N ILE A 159 15.60 -15.96 4.40
CA ILE A 159 16.86 -15.26 4.65
C ILE A 159 17.31 -14.58 3.36
N HIS A 160 16.98 -13.30 3.21
CA HIS A 160 17.57 -12.45 2.19
C HIS A 160 18.90 -11.92 2.74
N LEU A 161 19.99 -12.62 2.42
CA LEU A 161 21.34 -12.18 2.78
C LEU A 161 21.75 -11.01 1.87
N GLY A 162 21.72 -9.80 2.44
CA GLY A 162 22.02 -8.58 1.69
C GLY A 162 20.87 -8.13 0.78
N LYS A 163 21.08 -7.03 0.05
CA LYS A 163 20.19 -6.61 -1.03
C LYS A 163 20.15 -7.62 -2.17
#